data_AF-A0A3A4JY79-F1
#
_entry.id   AF-A0A3A4JY79-F1
#
_cell.length_a   1.000
_cell.length_b   1.000
_cell.length_c   1.000
_cell.angle_alpha   90.00
_cell.angle_beta   90.00
_cell.angle_gamma   90.00
#
_symmetry.space_group_name_H-M   'P 1'
#
loop_
_entity.id
_entity.type
_entity.pdbx_description
1 polymer ?
#
loop_
_entity_poly.entity_id
_entity_poly.type
_entity_poly.pdbx_seq_one_letter_code
_entity_poly.pdbx_strand_id
1 'polypeptide(L)'
;MVQITNRFMISSEKFVRNRYGRASWDEAREEMTPATRADFDRKLDPKGLADFDKVADVLRAIEKTLGPRVANVLFELGLHNSEDDLSVTQKLVMRLISVEWVLRAAALLWGQRIKNGGRIEIRREGKGHVKATVFDFPEPVAEWWRYLSGWFTCAIRFSGGQDVRVVWEGGGDTPTSPTRFDAQWK
;
A
#
# COMPACT_ATOMS: atom_id res chain seq x y z
N MET A 1 4.25 -17.25 6.23
CA MET A 1 3.51 -16.10 6.76
C MET A 1 4.11 -14.85 6.14
N VAL A 2 3.26 -14.04 5.51
CA VAL A 2 3.68 -12.76 4.94
C VAL A 2 3.90 -11.77 6.07
N GLN A 3 4.96 -10.96 5.98
CA GLN A 3 5.24 -9.93 6.98
C GLN A 3 5.52 -8.59 6.32
N ILE A 4 4.97 -7.53 6.90
CA ILE A 4 5.10 -6.15 6.41
C ILE A 4 5.76 -5.30 7.49
N THR A 5 6.55 -4.30 7.10
CA THR A 5 7.12 -3.35 8.05
C THR A 5 6.05 -2.64 8.89
N ASN A 6 6.28 -2.52 10.20
CA ASN A 6 5.41 -1.78 11.14
C ASN A 6 5.16 -0.33 10.75
N ARG A 7 6.00 0.26 9.88
CA ARG A 7 5.75 1.57 9.26
C ARG A 7 4.36 1.68 8.65
N PHE A 8 3.87 0.62 8.01
CA PHE A 8 2.52 0.58 7.46
C PHE A 8 1.47 0.84 8.55
N MET A 9 1.58 0.13 9.67
CA MET A 9 0.62 0.21 10.78
C MET A 9 0.64 1.62 11.41
N ILE A 10 1.85 2.14 11.66
CA ILE A 10 2.07 3.46 12.24
C ILE A 10 1.55 4.57 11.31
N SER A 11 1.84 4.48 10.01
CA SER A 11 1.39 5.46 9.03
C SER A 11 -0.13 5.42 8.83
N SER A 12 -0.75 4.24 8.94
CA SER A 12 -2.21 4.08 8.88
C SER A 12 -2.92 4.75 10.06
N GLU A 13 -2.43 4.58 11.28
CA GLU A 13 -2.94 5.33 12.44
C GLU A 13 -2.81 6.84 12.20
N LYS A 14 -1.62 7.29 11.80
CA LYS A 14 -1.32 8.70 11.54
C LYS A 14 -2.25 9.29 10.49
N PHE A 15 -2.49 8.58 9.39
CA PHE A 15 -3.41 8.97 8.34
C PHE A 15 -4.82 9.23 8.90
N VAL A 16 -5.38 8.25 9.60
CA VAL A 16 -6.75 8.34 10.12
C VAL A 16 -6.86 9.48 11.14
N ARG A 17 -5.94 9.54 12.10
CA ARG A 17 -5.96 10.55 13.15
C ARG A 17 -5.80 11.97 12.61
N ASN A 18 -4.90 12.17 11.66
CA ASN A 18 -4.62 13.51 11.12
C ASN A 18 -5.72 13.99 10.17
N ARG A 19 -6.32 13.09 9.38
CA ARG A 19 -7.28 13.48 8.33
C ARG A 19 -8.73 13.41 8.78
N TYR A 20 -9.09 12.47 9.65
CA TYR A 20 -10.47 12.23 10.09
C TYR A 20 -10.65 12.39 11.61
N GLY A 21 -9.57 12.63 12.34
CA GLY A 21 -9.59 12.90 13.78
C GLY A 21 -9.44 11.65 14.65
N ARG A 22 -9.23 11.88 15.94
CA ARG A 22 -9.00 10.81 16.93
C ARG A 22 -10.22 9.88 17.09
N ALA A 23 -11.43 10.43 17.08
CA ALA A 23 -12.65 9.64 17.22
C ALA A 23 -12.79 8.58 16.12
N SER A 24 -12.52 8.92 14.86
CA SER A 24 -12.55 7.95 13.76
C SER A 24 -11.48 6.87 13.86
N TRP A 25 -10.32 7.18 14.44
CA TRP A 25 -9.31 6.16 14.73
C TRP A 25 -9.75 5.23 15.85
N ASP A 26 -10.32 5.79 16.93
CA ASP A 26 -10.83 4.99 18.05
C ASP A 26 -11.97 4.05 17.56
N GLU A 27 -12.89 4.53 16.72
CA GLU A 27 -13.92 3.71 16.05
C GLU A 27 -13.29 2.57 15.23
N ALA A 28 -12.32 2.87 14.36
CA ALA A 28 -11.65 1.85 13.55
C ALA A 28 -10.91 0.83 14.43
N ARG A 29 -10.31 1.28 15.53
CA ARG A 29 -9.60 0.42 16.46
C ARG A 29 -10.55 -0.54 17.19
N GLU A 30 -11.77 -0.13 17.50
CA GLU A 30 -12.80 -1.00 18.07
C GLU A 30 -13.22 -2.14 17.13
N GLU A 31 -13.10 -1.92 15.81
CA GLU A 31 -13.38 -2.93 14.78
C GLU A 31 -12.25 -3.94 14.57
N MET A 32 -11.03 -3.64 15.03
CA MET A 32 -9.89 -4.55 14.93
C MET A 32 -10.01 -5.72 15.90
N THR A 33 -9.32 -6.83 15.61
CA THR A 33 -9.18 -7.93 16.56
C THR A 33 -8.42 -7.49 17.82
N PRO A 34 -8.62 -8.15 18.98
CA PRO A 34 -7.86 -7.86 20.20
C PRO A 34 -6.34 -7.95 20.02
N ALA A 35 -5.87 -8.89 19.19
CA ALA A 35 -4.44 -9.06 18.92
C ALA A 35 -3.85 -7.87 18.15
N THR A 36 -4.52 -7.40 17.10
CA THR A 36 -4.12 -6.20 16.35
C THR A 36 -4.17 -4.95 17.22
N ARG A 37 -5.23 -4.79 18.03
CA ARG A 37 -5.34 -3.67 18.98
C ARG A 37 -4.17 -3.61 19.97
N ALA A 38 -3.77 -4.77 20.49
CA ALA A 38 -2.70 -4.86 21.48
C ALA A 38 -1.34 -4.43 20.91
N ASP A 39 -1.11 -4.58 19.61
CA ASP A 39 0.11 -4.09 18.97
C ASP A 39 0.18 -2.56 19.01
N PHE A 40 -0.94 -1.86 18.79
CA PHE A 40 -0.99 -0.40 18.92
C PHE A 40 -0.81 0.08 20.36
N ASP A 41 -1.23 -0.71 21.37
CA ASP A 41 -0.98 -0.39 22.79
C ASP A 41 0.51 -0.45 23.16
N ARG A 42 1.30 -1.29 22.47
CA ARG A 42 2.69 -1.60 22.84
C ARG A 42 3.73 -0.67 22.25
N LYS A 43 3.32 0.42 21.57
CA LYS A 43 4.20 1.31 20.79
C LYS A 43 5.07 0.53 19.80
N LEU A 44 4.59 0.41 18.58
CA LEU A 44 5.28 -0.31 17.50
C LEU A 44 6.67 0.26 17.20
N ASP A 45 7.69 -0.61 17.13
CA ASP A 45 9.00 -0.25 16.56
C ASP A 45 8.86 -0.11 15.03
N PRO A 46 9.16 1.05 14.43
CA PRO A 46 9.11 1.24 12.97
C PRO A 46 9.98 0.27 12.17
N LYS A 47 11.01 -0.34 12.76
CA LYS A 47 11.86 -1.35 12.11
C LYS A 47 11.34 -2.78 12.28
N GLY A 48 10.34 -2.97 13.16
CA GLY A 48 9.70 -4.25 13.36
C GLY A 48 8.84 -4.68 12.17
N LEU A 49 8.37 -5.92 12.24
CA LEU A 49 7.50 -6.53 11.25
C LEU A 49 6.17 -6.91 11.90
N ALA A 50 5.08 -6.67 11.19
CA ALA A 50 3.74 -7.14 11.51
C ALA A 50 3.39 -8.29 10.56
N ASP A 51 2.69 -9.29 11.10
CA ASP A 51 2.13 -10.37 10.28
C ASP A 51 0.97 -9.81 9.43
N PHE A 52 0.83 -10.32 8.21
CA PHE A 52 -0.05 -9.74 7.19
C PHE A 52 -1.53 -9.77 7.57
N ASP A 53 -1.97 -10.79 8.29
CA ASP A 53 -3.29 -10.92 8.87
C ASP A 53 -3.65 -9.72 9.76
N LYS A 54 -2.70 -9.15 10.52
CA LYS A 54 -2.92 -7.92 11.29
C LYS A 54 -2.99 -6.68 10.40
N VAL A 55 -2.21 -6.63 9.33
CA VAL A 55 -2.28 -5.56 8.32
C VAL A 55 -3.64 -5.57 7.62
N ALA A 56 -4.11 -6.74 7.21
CA ALA A 56 -5.41 -6.92 6.60
C ALA A 56 -6.55 -6.53 7.56
N ASP A 57 -6.42 -6.86 8.85
CA ASP A 57 -7.34 -6.46 9.90
C ASP A 57 -7.44 -4.93 10.04
N VAL A 58 -6.31 -4.22 10.05
CA VAL A 58 -6.29 -2.74 10.04
C VAL A 58 -6.98 -2.16 8.82
N LEU A 59 -6.69 -2.68 7.62
CA LEU A 59 -7.32 -2.19 6.39
C LEU A 59 -8.84 -2.39 6.40
N ARG A 60 -9.30 -3.56 6.85
CA ARG A 60 -10.73 -3.87 6.97
C ARG A 60 -11.42 -2.98 7.99
N ALA A 61 -10.81 -2.76 9.15
CA ALA A 61 -11.32 -1.86 10.18
C ALA A 61 -11.48 -0.42 9.66
N ILE A 62 -10.46 0.09 8.93
CA ILE A 62 -10.50 1.42 8.31
C ILE A 62 -11.61 1.50 7.26
N GLU A 63 -11.69 0.52 6.34
CA GLU A 63 -12.73 0.48 5.30
C GLU A 63 -14.14 0.40 5.92
N LYS A 64 -14.35 -0.46 6.93
CA LYS A 64 -15.64 -0.59 7.60
C LYS A 64 -16.09 0.71 8.26
N THR A 65 -15.17 1.42 8.90
CA THR A 65 -15.45 2.65 9.66
C THR A 65 -15.63 3.88 8.77
N LEU A 66 -14.78 4.01 7.75
CA LEU A 66 -14.70 5.22 6.92
C LEU A 66 -15.30 5.04 5.53
N GLY A 67 -15.34 3.82 4.99
CA GLY A 67 -15.85 3.51 3.65
C GLY A 67 -17.26 4.04 3.37
N PRO A 68 -18.22 3.99 4.32
CA PRO A 68 -19.55 4.59 4.12
C PRO A 68 -19.55 6.12 3.94
N ARG A 69 -18.48 6.81 4.39
CA ARG A 69 -18.36 8.28 4.41
C ARG A 69 -17.32 8.80 3.42
N VAL A 70 -16.33 7.97 3.08
CA VAL A 70 -15.15 8.34 2.31
C VAL A 70 -14.98 7.33 1.17
N ALA A 71 -15.35 7.77 -0.03
CA ALA A 71 -15.13 6.98 -1.23
C ALA A 71 -13.64 6.64 -1.38
N ASN A 72 -13.33 5.37 -1.63
CA ASN A 72 -11.97 4.89 -1.89
C ASN A 72 -10.96 5.19 -0.76
N VAL A 73 -11.37 5.12 0.51
CA VAL A 73 -10.48 5.42 1.66
C VAL A 73 -9.16 4.65 1.65
N LEU A 74 -9.15 3.40 1.20
CA LEU A 74 -7.91 2.61 1.12
C LEU A 74 -6.95 3.11 0.03
N PHE A 75 -7.47 3.60 -1.09
CA PHE A 75 -6.65 4.24 -2.12
C PHE A 75 -6.00 5.51 -1.58
N GLU A 76 -6.77 6.35 -0.86
CA GLU A 76 -6.25 7.56 -0.20
C GLU A 76 -5.20 7.22 0.87
N LEU A 77 -5.39 6.15 1.64
CA LEU A 77 -4.39 5.65 2.57
C LEU A 77 -3.10 5.20 1.82
N GLY A 78 -3.26 4.55 0.67
CA GLY A 78 -2.14 4.19 -0.21
C GLY A 78 -1.33 5.38 -0.67
N LEU A 79 -2.02 6.46 -1.09
CA LEU A 79 -1.37 7.73 -1.44
C LEU A 79 -0.58 8.27 -0.24
N HIS A 80 -1.21 8.36 0.93
CA HIS A 80 -0.59 8.89 2.14
C HIS A 80 0.64 8.10 2.56
N ASN A 81 0.53 6.78 2.66
CA ASN A 81 1.64 5.94 3.09
C ASN A 81 2.81 6.01 2.13
N SER A 82 2.56 6.14 0.82
CA SER A 82 3.62 6.38 -0.17
C SER A 82 4.34 7.72 0.07
N GLU A 83 3.60 8.76 0.44
CA GLU A 83 4.20 10.05 0.81
C GLU A 83 5.00 9.97 2.11
N ASP A 84 4.53 9.23 3.12
CA ASP A 84 5.18 9.12 4.44
C ASP A 84 6.39 8.18 4.40
N ASP A 85 6.35 7.14 3.54
CA ASP A 85 7.40 6.15 3.37
C ASP A 85 8.66 6.72 2.72
N LEU A 86 8.51 7.73 1.87
CA LEU A 86 9.60 8.31 1.09
C LEU A 86 10.19 9.52 1.82
N SER A 87 11.47 9.44 2.15
CA SER A 87 12.20 10.60 2.69
C SER A 87 12.24 11.75 1.67
N VAL A 88 12.45 12.98 2.14
CA VAL A 88 12.59 14.15 1.26
C VAL A 88 13.67 13.91 0.19
N THR A 89 14.81 13.33 0.58
CA THR A 89 15.88 12.97 -0.35
C THR A 89 15.44 11.92 -1.36
N GLN A 90 14.70 10.88 -0.94
CA GLN A 90 14.17 9.87 -1.86
C GLN A 90 13.19 10.48 -2.86
N LYS A 91 12.31 11.39 -2.42
CA LYS A 91 11.39 12.13 -3.29
C LYS A 91 12.14 12.98 -4.33
N LEU A 92 13.22 13.66 -3.92
CA LEU A 92 14.06 14.44 -4.83
C LEU A 92 14.76 13.55 -5.86
N VAL A 93 15.34 12.43 -5.43
CA VAL A 93 15.99 11.47 -6.32
C VAL A 93 14.98 10.87 -7.31
N MET A 94 13.76 10.55 -6.84
CA MET A 94 12.69 10.02 -7.68
C MET A 94 12.29 10.96 -8.81
N ARG A 95 12.41 12.28 -8.64
CA ARG A 95 12.13 13.28 -9.69
C ARG A 95 13.18 13.33 -10.79
N LEU A 96 14.40 12.82 -10.52
CA LEU A 96 15.52 12.86 -11.45
C LEU A 96 15.66 11.58 -12.29
N ILE A 97 14.88 10.54 -11.96
CA ILE A 97 14.92 9.22 -12.58
C ILE A 97 13.60 8.94 -13.28
N SER A 98 13.62 8.10 -14.32
CA SER A 98 12.40 7.79 -15.08
C SER A 98 11.40 7.00 -14.24
N VAL A 99 10.10 7.19 -14.49
CA VAL A 99 9.01 6.39 -13.91
C VAL A 99 9.28 4.88 -14.05
N GLU A 100 9.78 4.47 -15.21
CA GLU A 100 10.12 3.06 -15.49
C GLU A 100 11.20 2.52 -14.56
N TRP A 101 12.23 3.34 -14.28
CA TRP A 101 13.28 2.96 -13.34
C TRP A 101 12.71 2.84 -11.93
N VAL A 102 11.87 3.79 -11.51
CA VAL A 102 11.24 3.75 -10.18
C VAL A 102 10.37 2.52 -10.00
N LEU A 103 9.56 2.16 -10.99
CA LEU A 103 8.71 0.98 -10.90
C LEU A 103 9.54 -0.31 -10.82
N ARG A 104 10.64 -0.40 -11.57
CA ARG A 104 11.60 -1.51 -11.43
C ARG A 104 12.28 -1.52 -10.06
N ALA A 105 12.65 -0.36 -9.52
CA ALA A 105 13.22 -0.26 -8.18
C ALA A 105 12.20 -0.63 -7.10
N ALA A 106 10.92 -0.28 -7.29
CA ALA A 106 9.83 -0.70 -6.41
C ALA A 106 9.69 -2.23 -6.37
N ALA A 107 9.95 -2.91 -7.49
CA ALA A 107 10.00 -4.37 -7.51
C ALA A 107 11.13 -4.95 -6.65
N LEU A 108 12.28 -4.27 -6.59
CA LEU A 108 13.37 -4.65 -5.68
C LEU A 108 13.04 -4.35 -4.21
N LEU A 109 12.36 -3.23 -3.95
CA LEU A 109 11.93 -2.84 -2.60
C LEU A 109 10.82 -3.74 -2.05
N TRP A 110 10.03 -4.38 -2.92
CA TRP A 110 8.97 -5.32 -2.54
C TRP A 110 9.48 -6.37 -1.55
N GLY A 111 10.54 -7.10 -1.91
CA GLY A 111 11.10 -8.15 -1.04
C GLY A 111 11.75 -7.63 0.24
N GLN A 112 12.14 -6.35 0.29
CA GLN A 112 12.68 -5.73 1.49
C GLN A 112 11.59 -5.32 2.48
N ARG A 113 10.44 -4.87 1.96
CA ARG A 113 9.33 -4.33 2.77
C ARG A 113 8.24 -5.35 3.07
N ILE A 114 8.11 -6.37 2.22
CA ILE A 114 7.10 -7.42 2.30
C ILE A 114 7.83 -8.76 2.24
N LYS A 115 8.15 -9.31 3.41
CA LYS A 115 8.80 -10.62 3.50
C LYS A 115 7.79 -11.72 3.17
N ASN A 116 8.22 -12.67 2.35
CA ASN A 116 7.41 -13.80 1.89
C ASN A 116 6.15 -13.40 1.09
N GLY A 117 6.03 -12.16 0.62
CA GLY A 117 4.88 -11.69 -0.17
C GLY A 117 4.97 -12.00 -1.66
N GLY A 118 5.65 -13.09 -2.04
CA GLY A 118 5.89 -13.41 -3.44
C GLY A 118 6.79 -12.40 -4.16
N ARG A 119 6.55 -12.21 -5.46
CA ARG A 119 7.37 -11.36 -6.34
C ARG A 119 6.50 -10.47 -7.21
N ILE A 120 7.03 -9.31 -7.60
CA ILE A 120 6.37 -8.40 -8.52
C ILE A 120 7.21 -8.26 -9.80
N GLU A 121 6.55 -8.40 -10.94
CA GLU A 121 7.12 -8.12 -12.26
C GLU A 121 6.51 -6.85 -12.84
N ILE A 122 7.35 -6.02 -13.44
CA ILE A 122 6.94 -4.82 -14.15
C ILE A 122 7.26 -5.01 -15.63
N ARG A 123 6.22 -4.97 -16.48
CA ARG A 123 6.33 -5.05 -17.93
C ARG A 123 5.91 -3.73 -18.55
N ARG A 124 6.73 -3.23 -19.47
CA ARG A 124 6.42 -2.02 -20.26
C ARG A 124 5.53 -2.41 -21.43
N GLU A 125 4.41 -1.72 -21.59
CA GLU A 125 3.49 -1.88 -22.72
C GLU A 125 3.60 -0.72 -23.72
N GLY A 126 4.22 0.40 -23.32
CA GLY A 126 4.47 1.54 -24.19
C GLY A 126 5.13 2.71 -23.47
N LYS A 127 5.18 3.87 -24.13
CA LYS A 127 5.52 5.13 -23.46
C LYS A 127 4.37 5.51 -22.54
N GLY A 128 4.66 5.73 -21.25
CA GLY A 128 3.61 6.12 -20.30
C GLY A 128 2.69 4.97 -19.86
N HIS A 129 3.08 3.71 -20.09
CA HIS A 129 2.22 2.55 -19.79
C HIS A 129 3.03 1.35 -19.33
N VAL A 130 2.67 0.82 -18.15
CA VAL A 130 3.18 -0.46 -17.65
C VAL A 130 2.05 -1.35 -17.13
N LYS A 131 2.32 -2.65 -17.10
CA LYS A 131 1.59 -3.62 -16.28
C LYS A 131 2.48 -4.12 -15.15
N ALA A 132 1.97 -4.08 -13.93
CA ALA A 132 2.58 -4.72 -12.79
C ALA A 132 1.82 -6.01 -12.46
N THR A 133 2.55 -7.11 -12.26
CA THR A 133 1.95 -8.39 -11.87
C THR A 133 2.59 -8.90 -10.59
N VAL A 134 1.80 -9.12 -9.55
CA VAL A 134 2.22 -9.76 -8.32
C VAL A 134 1.90 -11.25 -8.40
N PHE A 135 2.91 -12.08 -8.22
CA PHE A 135 2.80 -13.54 -8.23
C PHE A 135 3.01 -14.09 -6.83
N ASP A 136 2.38 -15.25 -6.58
CA ASP A 136 2.61 -16.08 -5.40
C ASP A 136 2.40 -15.33 -4.08
N PHE A 137 1.42 -14.42 -4.03
CA PHE A 137 1.05 -13.73 -2.80
C PHE A 137 0.20 -14.66 -1.92
N PRO A 138 0.69 -15.14 -0.76
CA PRO A 138 0.06 -16.22 -0.02
C PRO A 138 -1.31 -15.88 0.58
N GLU A 139 -1.57 -14.62 0.88
CA GLU A 139 -2.72 -14.19 1.69
C GLU A 139 -3.46 -13.04 0.99
N PRO A 140 -4.07 -13.26 -0.19
CA PRO A 140 -4.47 -12.13 -0.98
C PRO A 140 -5.84 -11.60 -0.50
N VAL A 141 -5.92 -10.28 -0.31
CA VAL A 141 -7.11 -9.60 0.22
C VAL A 141 -7.37 -8.34 -0.61
N ALA A 142 -8.62 -8.11 -1.01
CA ALA A 142 -8.99 -7.03 -1.93
C ALA A 142 -8.62 -5.64 -1.39
N GLU A 143 -8.72 -5.46 -0.07
CA GLU A 143 -8.36 -4.24 0.65
C GLU A 143 -6.90 -3.84 0.41
N TRP A 144 -6.01 -4.84 0.42
CA TRP A 144 -4.57 -4.64 0.19
C TRP A 144 -4.28 -4.17 -1.24
N TRP A 145 -4.99 -4.71 -2.23
CA TRP A 145 -4.81 -4.33 -3.64
C TRP A 145 -5.34 -2.93 -3.94
N ARG A 146 -6.46 -2.54 -3.31
CA ARG A 146 -6.99 -1.17 -3.38
C ARG A 146 -6.02 -0.17 -2.74
N TYR A 147 -5.44 -0.52 -1.59
CA TYR A 147 -4.37 0.24 -0.96
C TYR A 147 -3.14 0.40 -1.88
N LEU A 148 -2.64 -0.70 -2.45
CA LEU A 148 -1.47 -0.68 -3.33
C LEU A 148 -1.69 0.14 -4.61
N SER A 149 -2.92 0.18 -5.13
CA SER A 149 -3.26 1.05 -6.28
C SER A 149 -2.99 2.53 -5.97
N GLY A 150 -3.33 2.97 -4.76
CA GLY A 150 -2.99 4.32 -4.28
C GLY A 150 -1.50 4.51 -4.15
N TRP A 151 -0.80 3.55 -3.55
CA TRP A 151 0.63 3.62 -3.36
C TRP A 151 1.39 3.75 -4.68
N PHE A 152 1.06 2.92 -5.70
CA PHE A 152 1.64 3.01 -7.04
C PHE A 152 1.33 4.34 -7.72
N THR A 153 0.11 4.85 -7.57
CA THR A 153 -0.29 6.15 -8.13
C THR A 153 0.62 7.26 -7.62
N CYS A 154 0.85 7.29 -6.30
CA CYS A 154 1.71 8.30 -5.69
C CYS A 154 3.18 8.15 -6.11
N ALA A 155 3.68 6.91 -6.15
CA ALA A 155 5.05 6.63 -6.60
C ALA A 155 5.31 7.13 -8.04
N ILE A 156 4.37 6.89 -8.97
CA ILE A 156 4.48 7.36 -10.36
C ILE A 156 4.45 8.90 -10.42
N ARG A 157 3.58 9.55 -9.64
CA ARG A 157 3.53 11.02 -9.56
C ARG A 157 4.84 11.61 -9.07
N PHE A 158 5.46 11.02 -8.05
CA PHE A 158 6.76 11.48 -7.56
C PHE A 158 7.88 11.36 -8.60
N SER A 159 7.74 10.41 -9.52
CA SER A 159 8.65 10.21 -10.65
C SER A 159 8.37 11.10 -11.87
N GLY A 160 7.50 12.09 -11.72
CA GLY A 160 7.19 13.06 -12.76
C GLY A 160 6.07 12.64 -13.72
N GLY A 161 5.42 11.49 -13.51
CA GLY A 161 4.25 11.10 -14.30
C GLY A 161 3.07 12.04 -14.04
N GLN A 162 2.42 12.49 -15.11
CA GLN A 162 1.22 13.32 -15.06
C GLN A 162 -0.03 12.51 -15.41
N ASP A 163 -1.21 13.00 -15.03
CA ASP A 163 -2.51 12.34 -15.33
C ASP A 163 -2.52 10.83 -15.00
N VAL A 164 -1.89 10.47 -13.87
CA VAL A 164 -1.64 9.08 -13.50
C VAL A 164 -2.95 8.35 -13.21
N ARG A 165 -3.13 7.20 -13.87
CA ARG A 165 -4.21 6.23 -13.61
C ARG A 165 -3.60 4.88 -13.29
N VAL A 166 -3.96 4.31 -12.14
CA VAL A 166 -3.63 2.93 -11.78
C VAL A 166 -4.92 2.17 -11.51
N VAL A 167 -5.13 1.07 -12.21
CA VAL A 167 -6.30 0.20 -12.07
C VAL A 167 -5.83 -1.18 -11.63
N TRP A 168 -6.39 -1.66 -10.53
CA TRP A 168 -6.31 -3.09 -10.18
C TRP A 168 -7.28 -3.86 -11.10
N GLU A 169 -6.74 -4.74 -11.95
CA GLU A 169 -7.51 -5.51 -12.94
C GLU A 169 -8.10 -6.81 -12.37
N GLY A 170 -7.97 -7.05 -11.05
CA GLY A 170 -8.37 -8.29 -10.38
C GLY A 170 -7.23 -9.30 -10.25
N GLY A 171 -7.60 -10.51 -9.84
CA GLY A 171 -6.65 -11.54 -9.40
C GLY A 171 -6.24 -11.36 -7.94
N GLY A 172 -5.52 -12.34 -7.40
CA GLY A 172 -5.31 -12.40 -5.95
C GLY A 172 -6.59 -12.74 -5.18
N ASP A 173 -7.49 -13.51 -5.77
CA ASP A 173 -8.58 -14.16 -5.01
C ASP A 173 -8.12 -15.51 -4.45
N THR A 174 -7.03 -16.04 -5.01
CA THR A 174 -6.33 -17.25 -4.56
C THR A 174 -4.82 -17.02 -4.60
N PRO A 175 -4.03 -17.76 -3.79
CA PRO A 175 -2.57 -17.62 -3.77
C PRO A 175 -1.89 -17.89 -5.12
N THR A 176 -2.53 -18.68 -5.98
CA THR A 176 -2.03 -19.06 -7.30
C THR A 176 -2.49 -18.13 -8.42
N SER A 177 -3.45 -17.24 -8.15
CA SER A 177 -3.96 -16.28 -9.13
C SER A 177 -3.15 -14.99 -9.06
N PRO A 178 -2.38 -14.64 -10.11
CA PRO A 178 -1.58 -13.42 -10.09
C PRO A 178 -2.48 -12.17 -10.04
N THR A 179 -2.08 -11.20 -9.22
CA THR A 179 -2.75 -9.90 -9.14
C THR A 179 -2.15 -8.95 -10.17
N ARG A 180 -2.99 -8.23 -10.93
CA ARG A 180 -2.52 -7.33 -11.99
C ARG A 180 -2.92 -5.88 -11.74
N PHE A 181 -2.00 -4.98 -12.06
CA PHE A 181 -2.24 -3.54 -12.09
C PHE A 181 -1.89 -3.01 -13.48
N ASP A 182 -2.79 -2.21 -14.05
CA ASP A 182 -2.56 -1.43 -15.26
C ASP A 182 -2.30 0.02 -14.87
N ALA A 183 -1.12 0.54 -15.20
CA ALA A 183 -0.71 1.90 -14.82
C ALA A 183 -0.35 2.73 -16.05
N GLN A 184 -0.99 3.87 -16.20
CA GLN A 184 -0.85 4.80 -17.31
C GLN A 184 -0.55 6.22 -16.81
N TRP A 185 0.29 6.97 -17.53
CA TRP A 185 0.62 8.36 -17.24
C TRP A 185 1.06 9.11 -18.51
N LYS A 186 1.03 10.45 -18.45
CA LYS A 186 1.58 11.35 -19.46
C LYS A 186 2.98 11.84 -19.07
#